data_AF-A0A175VSG3-F1
#
_entry.id   AF-A0A175VSG3-F1
#
_cell.length_a   1.000
_cell.length_b   1.000
_cell.length_c   1.000
_cell.angle_alpha   90.00
_cell.angle_beta   90.00
_cell.angle_gamma   90.00
#
_symmetry.space_group_name_H-M   'P 1'
#
loop_
_entity.id
_entity.type
_entity.pdbx_description
1 polymer ?
#
loop_
_entity_poly.entity_id
_entity_poly.type
_entity_poly.pdbx_seq_one_letter_code
_entity_poly.pdbx_strand_id
1 'polypeptide(L)'
;MHIITTLGMAALAAAAPAVRQAGSLSQSNGFILIAKVTDPSRDLDPSVDGMPLSAIHTGAALNAAVLWSSGRVFYQNGTAEQAQLKQTTIITDAVMPGFPFGIYVQGPAEPRDIISINVGSGTYNIIAESDAPAMANGLGSGTYLACNATVPYYQRKFITLQYAYDPATDIPAECAPIALVPQCATLDELPEDSHSSHEFVQQVPCYEEGV
;
A
#
# COMPACT_ATOMS: atom_id res chain seq x y z
N MET A 1 -34.81 -19.49 63.81
CA MET A 1 -34.07 -20.71 63.43
C MET A 1 -34.38 -20.98 61.96
N HIS A 2 -33.33 -21.20 61.15
CA HIS A 2 -33.31 -21.37 59.69
C HIS A 2 -33.40 -20.08 58.85
N ILE A 3 -32.67 -19.86 57.76
CA ILE A 3 -31.39 -20.33 57.19
C ILE A 3 -30.98 -19.12 56.30
N ILE A 4 -29.73 -18.65 56.40
CA ILE A 4 -29.17 -17.62 55.50
C ILE A 4 -28.68 -18.35 54.24
N THR A 5 -29.20 -18.01 53.06
CA THR A 5 -28.68 -18.48 51.77
C THR A 5 -28.11 -17.28 51.01
N THR A 6 -26.80 -17.10 51.06
CA THR A 6 -26.06 -16.11 50.26
C THR A 6 -25.87 -16.64 48.84
N LEU A 7 -26.51 -16.00 47.86
CA LEU A 7 -26.31 -16.24 46.43
C LEU A 7 -25.10 -15.41 45.97
N GLY A 8 -23.99 -16.08 45.62
CA GLY A 8 -22.84 -15.46 44.98
C GLY A 8 -23.11 -15.19 43.50
N MET A 9 -23.08 -13.91 43.10
CA MET A 9 -23.14 -13.52 41.68
C MET A 9 -21.75 -13.66 41.05
N ALA A 10 -21.62 -14.55 40.07
CA ALA A 10 -20.47 -14.59 39.18
C ALA A 10 -20.59 -13.45 38.16
N ALA A 11 -19.67 -12.48 38.23
CA ALA A 11 -19.55 -11.44 37.21
C ALA A 11 -18.89 -12.03 35.95
N LEU A 12 -19.64 -12.14 34.85
CA LEU A 12 -19.05 -12.33 33.53
C LEU A 12 -18.35 -11.02 33.14
N ALA A 13 -17.01 -11.05 33.08
CA ALA A 13 -16.25 -10.02 32.40
C ALA A 13 -16.54 -10.13 30.89
N ALA A 14 -17.47 -9.30 30.41
CA ALA A 14 -17.62 -9.07 28.99
C ALA A 14 -16.33 -8.39 28.50
N ALA A 15 -15.46 -9.16 27.85
CA ALA A 15 -14.40 -8.60 27.01
C ALA A 15 -15.10 -7.89 25.85
N ALA A 16 -15.33 -6.58 26.00
CA ALA A 16 -15.71 -5.75 24.88
C ALA A 16 -14.61 -5.91 23.81
N PRO A 17 -14.97 -6.09 22.53
CA PRO A 17 -13.97 -6.13 21.49
C PRO A 17 -13.21 -4.81 21.56
N ALA A 18 -11.89 -4.90 21.74
CA ALA A 18 -11.03 -3.74 21.64
C ALA A 18 -11.30 -3.12 20.26
N VAL A 19 -11.91 -1.93 20.25
CA VAL A 19 -11.91 -1.06 19.09
C VAL A 19 -10.44 -0.89 18.75
N ARG A 20 -9.97 -1.46 17.63
CA ARG A 20 -8.60 -1.23 17.17
C ARG A 20 -8.46 0.27 17.05
N GLN A 21 -7.68 0.84 17.96
CA GLN A 21 -7.35 2.25 17.96
C GLN A 21 -6.64 2.49 16.63
N ALA A 22 -7.15 3.44 15.82
CA ALA A 22 -6.44 3.85 14.61
C ALA A 22 -4.98 4.14 15.00
N GLY A 23 -4.03 3.53 14.29
CA GLY A 23 -2.62 3.57 14.69
C GLY A 23 -2.13 5.01 14.86
N SER A 24 -1.14 5.24 15.73
CA SER A 24 -0.54 6.56 15.89
C SER A 24 0.06 7.01 14.56
N LEU A 25 -0.31 8.21 14.13
CA LEU A 25 0.28 8.85 12.97
C LEU A 25 1.58 9.57 13.37
N SER A 26 2.56 9.49 12.49
CA SER A 26 3.80 10.25 12.51
C SER A 26 4.10 10.75 11.09
N GLN A 27 5.32 11.24 10.87
CA GLN A 27 5.77 11.83 9.61
C GLN A 27 7.11 11.20 9.23
N SER A 28 7.25 10.69 8.00
CA SER A 28 8.50 10.09 7.53
C SER A 28 8.81 10.43 6.08
N ASN A 29 10.10 10.41 5.75
CA ASN A 29 10.60 10.49 4.38
C ASN A 29 10.50 9.14 3.65
N GLY A 30 10.43 8.03 4.40
CA GLY A 30 10.28 6.68 3.88
C GLY A 30 9.08 5.96 4.50
N PHE A 31 8.47 5.05 3.76
CA PHE A 31 7.35 4.24 4.23
C PHE A 31 7.25 2.92 3.47
N ILE A 32 6.66 1.91 4.10
CA ILE A 32 6.19 0.69 3.43
C ILE A 32 4.71 0.86 3.15
N LEU A 33 4.25 0.50 1.95
CA LEU A 33 2.83 0.49 1.64
C LEU A 33 2.21 -0.85 2.07
N ILE A 34 1.21 -0.80 2.93
CA ILE A 34 0.48 -1.96 3.46
C ILE A 34 -0.90 -2.03 2.83
N ALA A 35 -1.28 -3.19 2.32
CA ALA A 35 -2.63 -3.41 1.82
C ALA A 35 -3.62 -3.49 2.98
N LYS A 36 -4.68 -2.68 2.92
CA LYS A 36 -5.83 -2.74 3.82
C LYS A 36 -7.08 -3.07 3.02
N VAL A 37 -7.73 -4.17 3.34
CA VAL A 37 -8.94 -4.61 2.62
C VAL A 37 -10.08 -3.66 2.92
N THR A 38 -10.71 -3.10 1.89
CA THR A 38 -11.80 -2.13 2.03
C THR A 38 -13.19 -2.76 1.97
N ASP A 39 -13.29 -3.97 1.44
CA ASP A 39 -14.50 -4.81 1.48
C ASP A 39 -14.14 -6.22 1.97
N PRO A 40 -14.30 -6.53 3.26
CA PRO A 40 -13.99 -7.85 3.81
C PRO A 40 -14.77 -9.01 3.19
N SER A 41 -15.92 -8.76 2.53
CA SER A 41 -16.68 -9.80 1.84
C SER A 41 -16.04 -10.23 0.51
N ARG A 42 -15.06 -9.44 0.04
CA ARG A 42 -14.31 -9.61 -1.20
C ARG A 42 -12.83 -9.92 -0.97
N ASP A 43 -12.41 -10.11 0.29
CA ASP A 43 -11.04 -10.52 0.61
C ASP A 43 -10.70 -11.87 -0.04
N LEU A 44 -9.42 -12.08 -0.29
CA LEU A 44 -8.92 -13.35 -0.80
C LEU A 44 -8.71 -14.35 0.34
N ASP A 45 -8.55 -15.61 -0.03
CA ASP A 45 -8.11 -16.68 0.87
C ASP A 45 -6.77 -17.25 0.35
N PRO A 46 -5.65 -17.05 1.08
CA PRO A 46 -5.52 -16.32 2.35
C PRO A 46 -5.73 -14.81 2.20
N SER A 47 -6.14 -14.17 3.30
CA SER A 47 -6.38 -12.71 3.40
C SER A 47 -5.17 -11.91 2.94
N VAL A 48 -5.43 -10.85 2.18
CA VAL A 48 -4.39 -9.88 1.77
C VAL A 48 -4.26 -8.70 2.73
N ASP A 49 -5.15 -8.56 3.71
CA ASP A 49 -5.07 -7.50 4.72
C ASP A 49 -3.75 -7.59 5.51
N GLY A 50 -3.06 -6.46 5.60
CA GLY A 50 -1.76 -6.34 6.27
C GLY A 50 -0.56 -6.76 5.42
N MET A 51 -0.74 -7.23 4.18
CA MET A 51 0.39 -7.61 3.33
C MET A 51 1.11 -6.36 2.78
N PRO A 52 2.45 -6.30 2.85
CA PRO A 52 3.19 -5.19 2.29
C PRO A 52 3.34 -5.29 0.76
N LEU A 53 3.35 -4.12 0.12
CA LEU A 53 3.67 -3.95 -1.28
C LEU A 53 5.16 -4.21 -1.53
N SER A 54 5.40 -5.00 -2.56
CA SER A 54 6.71 -5.34 -3.09
C SER A 54 6.66 -5.40 -4.61
N ALA A 55 7.73 -5.94 -5.21
CA ALA A 55 7.86 -6.08 -6.65
C ALA A 55 8.57 -7.39 -6.98
N ILE A 56 8.15 -8.04 -8.06
CA ILE A 56 8.83 -9.20 -8.66
C ILE A 56 9.36 -8.86 -10.04
N HIS A 57 10.57 -9.35 -10.33
CA HIS A 57 11.27 -9.08 -11.58
C HIS A 57 10.54 -9.71 -12.78
N THR A 58 10.22 -8.90 -13.79
CA THR A 58 9.58 -9.36 -15.04
C THR A 58 10.43 -9.08 -16.28
N GLY A 59 11.60 -8.47 -16.11
CA GLY A 59 12.56 -8.19 -17.17
C GLY A 59 13.58 -7.14 -16.75
N ALA A 60 14.57 -6.86 -17.60
CA ALA A 60 15.56 -5.82 -17.33
C ALA A 60 14.84 -4.47 -17.10
N ALA A 61 15.04 -3.88 -15.92
CA ALA A 61 14.36 -2.65 -15.48
C ALA A 61 12.83 -2.73 -15.32
N LEU A 62 12.23 -3.93 -15.38
CA LEU A 62 10.79 -4.15 -15.31
C LEU A 62 10.39 -5.04 -14.13
N ASN A 63 9.35 -4.64 -13.40
CA ASN A 63 8.77 -5.43 -12.33
C ASN A 63 7.24 -5.32 -12.30
N ALA A 64 6.58 -6.38 -11.84
CA ALA A 64 5.16 -6.34 -11.47
C ALA A 64 5.02 -6.02 -9.98
N ALA A 65 4.08 -5.12 -9.65
CA ALA A 65 3.69 -4.84 -8.26
C ALA A 65 2.95 -6.04 -7.67
N VAL A 66 3.41 -6.51 -6.51
CA VAL A 66 2.81 -7.64 -5.80
C VAL A 66 2.71 -7.40 -4.31
N LEU A 67 1.78 -8.07 -3.65
CA LEU A 67 1.77 -8.20 -2.20
C LEU A 67 2.59 -9.44 -1.80
N TRP A 68 3.54 -9.26 -0.90
CA TRP A 68 4.47 -10.33 -0.46
C TRP A 68 4.81 -10.21 1.02
N SER A 69 5.53 -11.18 1.60
CA SER A 69 5.92 -11.13 3.01
C SER A 69 6.96 -10.06 3.36
N SER A 70 7.67 -9.50 2.36
CA SER A 70 8.71 -8.49 2.53
C SER A 70 8.38 -7.24 1.72
N GLY A 71 8.10 -6.14 2.43
CA GLY A 71 7.87 -4.84 1.82
C GLY A 71 9.13 -4.19 1.28
N ARG A 72 8.94 -3.15 0.48
CA ARG A 72 10.00 -2.22 0.06
C ARG A 72 9.76 -0.87 0.71
N VAL A 73 10.85 -0.14 0.98
CA VAL A 73 10.75 1.27 1.38
C VAL A 73 10.50 2.09 0.13
N PHE A 74 9.38 2.81 0.15
CA PHE A 74 9.01 3.81 -0.83
C PHE A 74 9.19 5.20 -0.23
N TYR A 75 9.28 6.20 -1.10
CA TYR A 75 9.24 7.61 -0.75
C TYR A 75 8.40 8.37 -1.77
N GLN A 76 7.85 9.52 -1.34
CA GLN A 76 7.16 10.43 -2.23
C GLN A 76 8.15 11.46 -2.78
N ASN A 77 8.25 11.56 -4.10
CA ASN A 77 9.17 12.43 -4.80
C ASN A 77 8.43 13.50 -5.62
N GLY A 78 8.82 14.75 -5.44
CA GLY A 78 8.35 15.91 -6.19
C GLY A 78 8.52 17.18 -5.37
N THR A 79 8.52 18.34 -6.02
CA THR A 79 8.58 19.63 -5.32
C THR A 79 7.32 19.87 -4.48
N ALA A 80 7.38 20.84 -3.55
CA ALA A 80 6.20 21.25 -2.79
C ALA A 80 5.06 21.72 -3.71
N GLU A 81 5.37 22.38 -4.83
CA GLU A 81 4.39 22.77 -5.85
C GLU A 81 3.75 21.53 -6.51
N GLN A 82 4.55 20.53 -6.86
CA GLN A 82 4.04 19.27 -7.41
C GLN A 82 3.16 18.53 -6.40
N ALA A 83 3.52 18.51 -5.12
CA ALA A 83 2.70 17.91 -4.06
C ALA A 83 1.34 18.59 -3.95
N GLN A 84 1.29 19.93 -3.96
CA GLN A 84 0.03 20.69 -3.97
C GLN A 84 -0.85 20.38 -5.19
N LEU A 85 -0.23 20.15 -6.35
CA LEU A 85 -0.92 19.79 -7.59
C LEU A 85 -1.23 18.28 -7.72
N LYS A 86 -0.87 17.46 -6.72
CA LYS A 86 -0.96 15.98 -6.77
C LYS A 86 -0.18 15.36 -7.94
N GLN A 87 0.91 16.00 -8.32
CA GLN A 87 1.83 15.63 -9.41
C GLN A 87 3.16 15.06 -8.89
N THR A 88 3.14 14.45 -7.70
CA THR A 88 4.26 13.69 -7.16
C THR A 88 4.28 12.27 -7.71
N THR A 89 5.35 11.54 -7.41
CA THR A 89 5.49 10.11 -7.73
C THR A 89 5.94 9.35 -6.49
N ILE A 90 5.59 8.07 -6.40
CA ILE A 90 5.99 7.16 -5.34
C ILE A 90 7.06 6.22 -5.91
N ILE A 91 8.25 6.26 -5.32
CA ILE A 91 9.49 5.65 -5.85
C ILE A 91 10.13 4.75 -4.80
N THR A 92 10.89 3.74 -5.22
CA THR A 92 11.77 2.93 -4.36
C THR A 92 13.16 2.73 -5.00
N ASP A 93 14.21 2.68 -4.18
CA ASP A 93 15.62 2.55 -4.62
C ASP A 93 16.15 1.10 -4.51
N ALA A 94 15.25 0.11 -4.61
CA ALA A 94 15.49 -1.24 -4.09
C ALA A 94 16.38 -2.16 -4.95
N VAL A 95 17.39 -1.61 -5.64
CA VAL A 95 18.44 -2.34 -6.36
C VAL A 95 19.81 -1.69 -6.11
N MET A 96 20.90 -2.38 -6.43
CA MET A 96 22.27 -1.85 -6.29
C MET A 96 22.98 -1.85 -7.67
N PRO A 97 23.53 -0.72 -8.15
CA PRO A 97 23.41 0.63 -7.56
C PRO A 97 21.96 1.12 -7.56
N GLY A 98 21.62 2.05 -6.68
CA GLY A 98 20.25 2.55 -6.51
C GLY A 98 19.73 3.19 -7.79
N PHE A 99 18.72 2.61 -8.43
CA PHE A 99 17.94 3.26 -9.49
C PHE A 99 16.53 3.56 -8.98
N PRO A 100 15.90 4.67 -9.41
CA PRO A 100 14.55 4.98 -8.99
C PRO A 100 13.56 4.08 -9.72
N PHE A 101 12.77 3.31 -8.98
CA PHE A 101 11.67 2.52 -9.51
C PHE A 101 10.33 3.11 -9.10
N GLY A 102 9.63 3.73 -10.05
CA GLY A 102 8.35 4.38 -9.83
C GLY A 102 7.16 3.48 -10.10
N ILE A 103 6.06 3.70 -9.37
CA ILE A 103 4.81 2.98 -9.54
C ILE A 103 4.05 3.55 -10.76
N TYR A 104 3.77 2.70 -11.75
CA TYR A 104 2.96 3.02 -12.92
C TYR A 104 1.56 2.42 -12.79
N VAL A 105 0.55 3.29 -12.81
CA VAL A 105 -0.88 2.94 -12.89
C VAL A 105 -1.39 3.38 -14.25
N GLN A 106 -2.14 2.52 -14.93
CA GLN A 106 -2.67 2.83 -16.25
C GLN A 106 -3.61 4.05 -16.23
N GLY A 107 -3.65 4.81 -17.31
CA GLY A 107 -4.60 5.92 -17.48
C GLY A 107 -6.06 5.45 -17.60
N PRO A 108 -7.07 6.32 -17.40
CA PRO A 108 -8.48 5.94 -17.45
C PRO A 108 -8.97 5.47 -18.84
N ALA A 109 -8.24 5.81 -19.91
CA ALA A 109 -8.52 5.35 -21.28
C ALA A 109 -7.71 4.10 -21.68
N GLU A 110 -6.80 3.64 -20.82
CA GLU A 110 -5.98 2.45 -21.04
C GLU A 110 -6.68 1.20 -20.48
N PRO A 111 -6.50 0.02 -21.09
CA PRO A 111 -6.99 -1.22 -20.51
C PRO A 111 -6.35 -1.46 -19.13
N ARG A 112 -7.13 -1.98 -18.18
CA ARG A 112 -6.60 -2.39 -16.88
C ARG A 112 -5.52 -3.47 -17.07
N ASP A 113 -4.39 -3.27 -16.40
CA ASP A 113 -3.25 -4.18 -16.39
C ASP A 113 -2.66 -4.29 -14.98
N ILE A 114 -1.72 -5.21 -14.79
CA ILE A 114 -0.90 -5.30 -13.58
C ILE A 114 -0.09 -4.02 -13.44
N ILE A 115 -0.26 -3.33 -12.31
CA ILE A 115 0.55 -2.17 -11.93
C ILE A 115 2.02 -2.59 -11.95
N SER A 116 2.87 -1.74 -12.53
CA SER A 116 4.30 -2.00 -12.62
C SER A 116 5.10 -1.09 -11.70
N ILE A 117 6.26 -1.57 -11.29
CA ILE A 117 7.24 -0.80 -10.51
C ILE A 117 8.54 -0.89 -11.29
N ASN A 118 8.72 0.01 -12.25
CA ASN A 118 9.79 -0.05 -13.26
C ASN A 118 10.77 1.10 -13.07
N VAL A 119 11.96 1.00 -13.68
CA VAL A 119 12.91 2.12 -13.69
C VAL A 119 12.25 3.35 -14.30
N GLY A 120 12.38 4.48 -13.62
CA GLY A 120 11.78 5.76 -13.99
C GLY A 120 10.80 6.27 -12.93
N SER A 121 10.11 7.36 -13.24
CA SER A 121 9.23 8.05 -12.29
C SER A 121 7.90 7.35 -12.02
N GLY A 122 7.45 6.48 -12.93
CA GLY A 122 6.07 5.96 -12.90
C GLY A 122 5.04 7.03 -13.27
N THR A 123 3.79 6.83 -12.84
CA THR A 123 2.68 7.79 -13.02
C THR A 123 2.47 8.60 -11.74
N TYR A 124 1.74 9.71 -11.83
CA TYR A 124 1.45 10.51 -10.65
C TYR A 124 0.67 9.74 -9.60
N ASN A 125 1.14 9.84 -8.36
CA ASN A 125 0.53 9.27 -7.17
C ASN A 125 1.04 10.01 -5.93
N ILE A 126 0.23 9.99 -4.88
CA ILE A 126 0.46 10.80 -3.67
C ILE A 126 -0.03 10.05 -2.44
N ILE A 127 0.66 10.20 -1.32
CA ILE A 127 0.12 9.89 0.00
C ILE A 127 -0.79 11.05 0.43
N ALA A 128 -2.08 10.78 0.57
CA ALA A 128 -3.03 11.82 0.98
C ALA A 128 -2.71 12.37 2.38
N GLU A 129 -2.54 13.69 2.47
CA GLU A 129 -2.46 14.40 3.76
C GLU A 129 -3.82 14.40 4.45
N SER A 130 -4.06 13.41 5.31
CA SER A 130 -5.30 13.27 6.09
C SER A 130 -5.08 12.44 7.35
N ASP A 131 -6.09 12.37 8.23
CA ASP A 131 -6.09 11.50 9.41
C ASP A 131 -6.18 9.99 9.08
N ALA A 132 -6.36 9.65 7.80
CA ALA A 132 -6.35 8.29 7.30
C ALA A 132 -5.50 8.22 6.01
N PRO A 133 -4.17 8.40 6.12
CA PRO A 133 -3.31 8.49 4.95
C PRO A 133 -3.36 7.19 4.13
N ALA A 134 -3.47 7.36 2.83
CA ALA A 134 -3.43 6.27 1.85
C ALA A 134 -2.87 6.81 0.54
N MET A 135 -2.29 5.92 -0.24
CA MET A 135 -1.87 6.23 -1.60
C MET A 135 -3.10 6.46 -2.48
N ALA A 136 -3.11 7.60 -3.17
CA ALA A 136 -4.08 7.96 -4.18
C ALA A 136 -3.42 8.01 -5.56
N ASN A 137 -4.14 7.57 -6.59
CA ASN A 137 -3.72 7.72 -7.98
C ASN A 137 -3.93 9.18 -8.43
N GLY A 138 -2.86 9.81 -8.93
CA GLY A 138 -2.91 11.19 -9.42
C GLY A 138 -3.59 11.34 -10.78
N LEU A 139 -3.87 10.25 -11.50
CA LEU A 139 -4.54 10.26 -12.80
C LEU A 139 -6.08 10.21 -12.70
N GLY A 140 -6.64 9.96 -11.53
CA GLY A 140 -8.08 9.95 -11.30
C GLY A 140 -8.53 9.07 -10.14
N SER A 141 -9.78 9.27 -9.71
CA SER A 141 -10.39 8.52 -8.61
C SER A 141 -10.74 7.08 -9.01
N GLY A 142 -10.64 6.16 -8.06
CA GLY A 142 -10.83 4.73 -8.26
C GLY A 142 -10.41 3.93 -7.03
N THR A 143 -10.17 2.63 -7.20
CA THR A 143 -9.66 1.75 -6.14
C THR A 143 -8.47 0.95 -6.63
N TYR A 144 -7.51 0.72 -5.73
CA TYR A 144 -6.52 -0.33 -5.91
C TYR A 144 -7.18 -1.69 -5.67
N LEU A 145 -6.69 -2.69 -6.39
CA LEU A 145 -7.13 -4.07 -6.32
C LEU A 145 -5.93 -4.97 -6.04
N ALA A 146 -6.06 -5.89 -5.09
CA ALA A 146 -5.19 -7.04 -4.95
C ALA A 146 -5.81 -8.23 -5.69
N CYS A 147 -5.18 -8.67 -6.77
CA CYS A 147 -5.72 -9.68 -7.67
C CYS A 147 -4.86 -10.94 -7.69
N ASN A 148 -5.48 -12.11 -7.61
CA ASN A 148 -4.81 -13.40 -7.80
C ASN A 148 -4.62 -13.71 -9.30
N ALA A 149 -3.67 -13.02 -9.92
CA ALA A 149 -3.46 -13.02 -11.36
C ALA A 149 -2.17 -13.75 -11.78
N THR A 150 -2.17 -14.30 -13.00
CA THR A 150 -0.99 -14.91 -13.60
C THR A 150 -0.03 -13.82 -14.09
N VAL A 151 1.22 -13.88 -13.64
CA VAL A 151 2.29 -13.01 -14.13
C VAL A 151 2.98 -13.71 -15.30
N PRO A 152 2.90 -13.19 -16.55
CA PRO A 152 3.32 -13.91 -17.75
C PRO A 152 4.77 -14.41 -17.71
N TYR A 153 5.68 -13.59 -17.17
CA TYR A 153 7.10 -13.91 -17.05
C TYR A 153 7.36 -15.24 -16.31
N TYR A 154 6.60 -15.50 -15.25
CA TYR A 154 6.75 -16.70 -14.41
C TYR A 154 5.74 -17.80 -14.75
N GLN A 155 4.74 -17.53 -15.59
CA GLN A 155 3.63 -18.43 -15.92
C GLN A 155 2.92 -19.01 -14.69
N ARG A 156 2.85 -18.24 -13.60
CA ARG A 156 2.20 -18.64 -12.35
C ARG A 156 1.49 -17.46 -11.69
N LYS A 157 0.60 -17.76 -10.74
CA LYS A 157 -0.17 -16.76 -10.03
C LYS A 157 0.63 -16.08 -8.92
N PHE A 158 0.37 -14.79 -8.74
CA PHE A 158 0.80 -13.96 -7.62
C PHE A 158 -0.37 -13.08 -7.20
N ILE A 159 -0.29 -12.50 -6.00
CA ILE A 159 -1.19 -11.41 -5.61
C ILE A 159 -0.63 -10.11 -6.19
N THR A 160 -1.08 -9.76 -7.39
CA THR A 160 -0.64 -8.56 -8.12
C THR A 160 -1.52 -7.37 -7.78
N LEU A 161 -1.00 -6.16 -7.97
CA LEU A 161 -1.83 -4.96 -7.92
C LEU A 161 -2.43 -4.60 -9.29
N GLN A 162 -3.67 -4.13 -9.29
CA GLN A 162 -4.33 -3.48 -10.42
C GLN A 162 -5.09 -2.24 -9.91
N TYR A 163 -5.61 -1.42 -10.83
CA TYR A 163 -6.44 -0.25 -10.49
C TYR A 163 -7.76 -0.26 -11.28
N ALA A 164 -8.86 0.07 -10.63
CA ALA A 164 -10.17 0.22 -11.27
C ALA A 164 -10.71 1.64 -11.05
N TYR A 165 -11.00 2.35 -12.14
CA TYR A 165 -11.58 3.70 -12.10
C TYR A 165 -13.10 3.67 -11.83
N ASP A 166 -13.79 2.57 -12.15
CA ASP A 166 -15.20 2.33 -11.80
C ASP A 166 -15.37 1.08 -10.92
N PRO A 167 -15.12 1.18 -9.60
CA PRO A 167 -15.20 0.04 -8.69
C PRO A 167 -16.60 -0.58 -8.57
N ALA A 168 -17.67 0.10 -9.01
CA ALA A 168 -19.02 -0.43 -8.91
C ALA A 168 -19.29 -1.54 -9.95
N THR A 169 -18.59 -1.51 -11.08
CA THR A 169 -18.82 -2.44 -12.19
C THR A 169 -17.58 -3.26 -12.56
N ASP A 170 -16.40 -2.86 -12.08
CA ASP A 170 -15.12 -3.31 -12.63
C ASP A 170 -14.18 -3.94 -11.58
N ILE A 171 -14.70 -4.80 -10.71
CA ILE A 171 -13.88 -5.59 -9.76
C ILE A 171 -14.04 -7.10 -10.05
N PRO A 172 -13.05 -7.74 -10.71
CA PRO A 172 -13.06 -9.18 -10.98
C PRO A 172 -13.18 -10.03 -9.72
N ALA A 173 -13.77 -11.22 -9.85
CA ALA A 173 -14.04 -12.12 -8.71
C ALA A 173 -12.76 -12.56 -7.97
N GLU A 174 -11.64 -12.61 -8.68
CA GLU A 174 -10.30 -12.94 -8.19
C GLU A 174 -9.55 -11.76 -7.56
N CYS A 175 -10.22 -10.62 -7.37
CA CYS A 175 -9.65 -9.41 -6.80
C CYS A 175 -10.39 -8.95 -5.54
N ALA A 176 -9.61 -8.52 -4.55
CA ALA A 176 -10.06 -7.79 -3.37
C ALA A 176 -9.79 -6.28 -3.54
N PRO A 177 -10.77 -5.40 -3.28
CA PRO A 177 -10.50 -3.97 -3.21
C PRO A 177 -9.70 -3.64 -1.95
N ILE A 178 -8.67 -2.82 -2.13
CA ILE A 178 -7.74 -2.43 -1.07
C ILE A 178 -7.46 -0.93 -1.07
N ALA A 179 -7.05 -0.42 0.09
CA ALA A 179 -6.28 0.82 0.22
C ALA A 179 -4.81 0.45 0.46
N LEU A 180 -3.89 1.26 -0.09
CA LEU A 180 -2.45 1.14 0.20
C LEU A 180 -2.08 2.20 1.23
N VAL A 181 -1.82 1.76 2.46
CA VAL A 181 -1.62 2.64 3.61
C VAL A 181 -0.13 2.73 3.96
N PRO A 182 0.45 3.92 4.15
CA PRO A 182 1.86 4.05 4.49
C PRO A 182 2.11 3.73 5.97
N GLN A 183 2.98 2.75 6.22
CA GLN A 183 3.61 2.50 7.51
C GLN A 183 5.00 3.15 7.52
N CYS A 184 5.33 3.93 8.55
CA CYS A 184 6.59 4.66 8.62
C CYS A 184 7.80 3.71 8.55
N ALA A 185 8.80 4.10 7.76
CA ALA A 185 10.06 3.39 7.64
C ALA A 185 11.21 4.39 7.47
N THR A 186 12.42 3.97 7.79
CA THR A 186 13.62 4.76 7.50
C THR A 186 13.88 4.75 6.00
N LEU A 187 14.08 5.94 5.41
CA LEU A 187 14.68 6.07 4.08
C LEU A 187 16.19 6.13 4.25
N ASP A 188 16.89 5.09 3.79
CA ASP A 188 18.34 4.99 3.90
C ASP A 188 19.06 6.03 3.03
N GLU A 189 20.26 6.45 3.45
CA GLU A 189 21.10 7.31 2.62
C GLU A 189 21.52 6.59 1.33
N LEU A 190 21.51 7.32 0.21
CA LEU A 190 21.93 6.78 -1.08
C LEU A 190 23.45 6.55 -1.11
N PRO A 191 23.93 5.41 -1.66
CA PRO A 191 25.35 5.23 -1.90
C PRO A 191 25.87 6.23 -2.95
N GLU A 192 27.17 6.53 -2.94
CA GLU A 192 27.80 7.51 -3.85
C GLU A 192 27.60 7.18 -5.34
N ASP A 193 27.40 5.89 -5.67
CA ASP A 193 27.17 5.40 -7.03
C ASP A 193 25.68 5.30 -7.41
N SER A 194 24.78 5.79 -6.56
CA SER A 194 23.34 5.80 -6.83
C SER A 194 22.98 6.69 -8.02
N HIS A 195 22.10 6.19 -8.87
CA HIS A 195 21.43 6.95 -9.91
C HIS A 195 20.11 7.57 -9.45
N SER A 196 19.71 7.33 -8.20
CA SER A 196 18.54 7.92 -7.56
C SER A 196 18.90 9.25 -6.91
N SER A 197 17.91 10.08 -6.59
CA SER A 197 18.10 11.31 -5.84
C SER A 197 17.02 11.45 -4.78
N HIS A 198 17.42 11.94 -3.60
CA HIS A 198 16.52 12.28 -2.50
C HIS A 198 16.27 13.79 -2.37
N GLU A 199 16.71 14.60 -3.35
CA GLU A 199 16.62 16.07 -3.33
C GLU A 199 15.18 16.59 -3.13
N PHE A 200 14.18 15.90 -3.70
CA PHE A 200 12.77 16.29 -3.65
C PHE A 200 11.90 15.31 -2.86
N VAL A 201 12.49 14.55 -1.94
CA VAL A 201 11.73 13.69 -1.03
C VAL A 201 10.82 14.53 -0.15
N GLN A 202 9.54 14.16 -0.14
CA GLN A 202 8.53 14.76 0.71
C GLN A 202 8.40 13.98 2.01
N GLN A 203 8.25 14.70 3.12
CA GLN A 203 7.81 14.10 4.37
C GLN A 203 6.30 13.87 4.30
N VAL A 204 5.84 12.64 4.58
CA VAL A 204 4.43 12.26 4.46
C VAL A 204 3.87 11.66 5.76
N PRO A 205 2.55 11.80 6.02
CA PRO A 205 1.92 11.11 7.14
C PRO A 205 1.94 9.59 6.95
N CYS A 206 2.29 8.88 8.02
CA CYS A 206 2.35 7.42 8.04
C CYS A 206 2.04 6.87 9.45
N TYR A 207 1.65 5.61 9.52
CA TYR A 207 1.40 4.93 10.79
C TYR A 207 2.72 4.42 11.40
N GLU A 208 2.97 4.68 12.69
CA GLU A 208 4.20 4.24 13.37
C GLU A 208 4.31 2.72 13.45
N GLU A 209 3.20 2.06 13.77
CA GLU A 209 3.05 0.62 13.80
C GLU A 209 1.83 0.24 12.95
N GLY A 210 1.88 -0.93 12.32
CA GLY A 210 0.90 -1.35 11.30
C GLY A 210 -0.57 -1.18 11.72
N VAL A 211 -1.41 -0.86 10.72
CA VAL A 211 -2.89 -0.75 10.80
C VAL A 211 -3.61 -2.09 10.72
#